data_AF-A0A6I0I538-F1
#
_entry.id   AF-A0A6I0I538-F1
#
_cell.length_a   1.000
_cell.length_b   1.000
_cell.length_c   1.000
_cell.angle_alpha   90.00
_cell.angle_beta   90.00
_cell.angle_gamma   90.00
#
_symmetry.space_group_name_H-M   'P 1'
#
loop_
_entity.id
_entity.type
_entity.pdbx_description
1 polymer ?
#
loop_
_entity_poly.entity_id
_entity_poly.type
_entity_poly.pdbx_seq_one_letter_code
_entity_poly.pdbx_strand_id
1 'polypeptide(L)'
;MQQERNYSIDLLKTILAFLIVLHHSPSPFHDTMQPITTCAVPTFFMISGFLIFRKEISFKRIMKNAIRIMKIFLGALLIFYIWFWIRHEELYIPNFKDICLMVFANNEPLSGHLWYLMAYAYALIVIAIFTLKGKMQYLKYIAIIGLVLYFLFDIWHIYCNVPKYLTLVYCFRNFFFTAIPMMFIGSTVVDRNSIRTKTIAVWLIFFSICAWVEMNSFHVNHIADVYFFTIPLSFFLFSLFVNCKIRKPNILTKCGEKYSLYIYIYYIQL
;
A
#
# COMPACT_ATOMS: atom_id res chain seq x y z
N MET A 1 13.21 -23.36 -13.17
CA MET A 1 14.25 -22.73 -12.34
C MET A 1 13.61 -22.16 -11.08
N GLN A 2 14.03 -22.66 -9.91
CA GLN A 2 13.57 -22.14 -8.62
C GLN A 2 14.26 -20.78 -8.40
N GLN A 3 13.47 -19.70 -8.43
CA GLN A 3 14.01 -18.35 -8.41
C GLN A 3 14.63 -18.07 -7.03
N GLU A 4 15.88 -17.59 -7.02
CA GLU A 4 16.60 -17.25 -5.80
C GLU A 4 15.83 -16.19 -5.01
N ARG A 5 15.68 -16.47 -3.71
CA ARG A 5 14.92 -15.63 -2.78
C ARG A 5 15.58 -14.27 -2.62
N ASN A 6 14.77 -13.20 -2.60
CA ASN A 6 15.28 -11.85 -2.43
C ASN A 6 15.22 -11.42 -0.96
N TYR A 7 16.29 -11.71 -0.21
CA TYR A 7 16.40 -11.36 1.20
C TYR A 7 16.33 -9.84 1.46
N SER A 8 16.77 -9.01 0.52
CA SER A 8 16.69 -7.55 0.63
C SER A 8 15.23 -7.07 0.63
N ILE A 9 14.38 -7.66 -0.20
CA ILE A 9 12.95 -7.37 -0.20
C ILE A 9 12.29 -7.83 1.11
N ASP A 10 12.72 -8.97 1.67
CA ASP A 10 12.22 -9.40 2.97
C ASP A 10 12.65 -8.47 4.10
N LEU A 11 13.89 -7.95 4.09
CA LEU A 11 14.32 -6.92 5.04
C LEU A 11 13.49 -5.64 4.90
N LEU A 12 13.22 -5.21 3.66
CA LEU A 12 12.39 -4.05 3.41
C LEU A 12 11.00 -4.23 4.01
N LYS A 13 10.33 -5.38 3.81
CA LYS A 13 9.02 -5.65 4.42
C LYS A 13 9.04 -5.53 5.94
N THR A 14 10.11 -5.93 6.61
CA THR A 14 10.28 -5.73 8.06
C THR A 14 10.29 -4.24 8.41
N ILE A 15 11.10 -3.45 7.70
CA ILE A 15 11.19 -2.00 7.90
C ILE A 15 9.82 -1.36 7.68
N LEU A 16 9.13 -1.68 6.58
CA LEU A 16 7.80 -1.13 6.27
C LEU A 16 6.76 -1.53 7.31
N ALA A 17 6.80 -2.76 7.84
CA ALA A 17 5.89 -3.19 8.89
C ALA A 17 6.09 -2.34 10.16
N PHE A 18 7.34 -2.03 10.54
CA PHE A 18 7.63 -1.10 11.63
C PHE A 18 7.16 0.33 11.31
N LEU A 19 7.32 0.81 10.08
CA LEU A 19 6.83 2.13 9.68
C LEU A 19 5.30 2.22 9.79
N ILE A 20 4.55 1.16 9.46
CA ILE A 20 3.09 1.12 9.65
C ILE A 20 2.71 1.19 11.13
N VAL A 21 3.41 0.45 11.98
CA VAL A 21 3.23 0.53 13.43
C VAL A 21 3.45 1.97 13.91
N LEU A 22 4.57 2.59 13.54
CA LEU A 22 4.86 3.98 13.89
C LEU A 22 3.83 4.98 13.34
N HIS A 23 3.32 4.72 12.12
CA HIS A 23 2.28 5.54 11.49
C HIS A 23 0.96 5.54 12.28
N HIS A 24 0.69 4.50 13.05
CA HIS A 24 -0.57 4.35 13.77
C HIS A 24 -0.41 4.35 15.29
N SER A 25 0.81 4.51 15.80
CA SER A 25 1.09 4.64 17.23
C SER A 25 0.89 6.09 17.68
N PRO A 26 0.13 6.34 18.77
CA PRO A 26 0.13 7.65 19.40
C PRO A 26 1.55 7.93 19.93
N SER A 27 2.18 8.97 19.41
CA SER A 27 3.55 9.35 19.74
C SER A 27 3.70 10.87 19.63
N PRO A 28 4.48 11.52 20.51
CA PRO A 28 4.78 12.95 20.37
C PRO A 28 5.51 13.28 19.06
N PHE A 29 6.07 12.28 18.38
CA PHE A 29 6.74 12.42 17.08
C PHE A 29 5.85 12.01 15.90
N HIS A 30 4.57 11.70 16.12
CA HIS A 30 3.67 11.19 15.09
C HIS A 30 3.63 12.10 13.86
N ASP A 31 3.29 13.39 14.03
CA ASP A 31 3.17 14.34 12.93
C ASP A 31 4.51 14.57 12.21
N THR A 32 5.62 14.57 12.95
CA THR A 32 6.97 14.75 12.39
C THR A 32 7.43 13.53 11.58
N MET A 33 7.03 12.32 11.99
CA MET A 33 7.39 11.07 11.33
C MET A 33 6.38 10.65 10.25
N GLN A 34 5.18 11.21 10.26
CA GLN A 34 4.12 10.92 9.29
C GLN A 34 4.61 11.00 7.83
N PRO A 35 5.41 12.01 7.41
CA PRO A 35 5.89 12.11 6.02
C PRO A 35 6.78 10.97 5.55
N ILE A 36 7.44 10.30 6.49
CA ILE A 36 8.31 9.16 6.19
C ILE A 36 7.50 7.87 6.32
N THR A 37 6.60 7.78 7.30
CA THR A 37 5.85 6.54 7.57
C THR A 37 4.75 6.26 6.53
N THR A 38 4.17 7.29 5.90
CA THR A 38 3.15 7.15 4.84
C THR A 38 3.66 6.44 3.58
N CYS A 39 4.98 6.40 3.34
CA CYS A 39 5.55 5.68 2.20
C CYS A 39 5.39 4.14 2.32
N ALA A 40 5.08 3.63 3.52
CA ALA A 40 5.08 2.20 3.78
C ALA A 40 4.09 1.42 2.90
N VAL A 41 2.84 1.89 2.82
CA VAL A 41 1.77 1.24 2.06
C VAL A 41 2.02 1.28 0.53
N PRO A 42 2.34 2.44 -0.09
CA PRO A 42 2.74 2.48 -1.49
C PRO A 42 3.91 1.55 -1.81
N THR A 43 4.95 1.50 -0.95
CA THR A 43 6.08 0.58 -1.12
C THR A 43 5.64 -0.88 -1.03
N PHE A 44 4.74 -1.27 -0.13
CA PHE A 44 4.18 -2.63 -0.08
C PHE A 44 3.45 -3.01 -1.38
N PHE A 45 2.71 -2.09 -1.99
CA PHE A 45 2.10 -2.32 -3.30
C PHE A 45 3.15 -2.44 -4.40
N MET A 46 4.20 -1.61 -4.41
CA MET A 46 5.31 -1.73 -5.38
C MET A 46 6.03 -3.08 -5.26
N ILE A 47 6.32 -3.54 -4.03
CA ILE A 47 6.87 -4.88 -3.79
C ILE A 47 5.94 -5.96 -4.36
N SER A 48 4.64 -5.81 -4.15
CA SER A 48 3.64 -6.77 -4.63
C SER A 48 3.60 -6.82 -6.16
N GLY A 49 3.62 -5.66 -6.82
CA GLY A 49 3.75 -5.56 -8.28
C GLY A 49 5.03 -6.21 -8.79
N PHE A 50 6.18 -5.86 -8.21
CA PHE A 50 7.45 -6.48 -8.55
C PHE A 50 7.43 -8.01 -8.44
N LEU A 51 6.95 -8.57 -7.32
CA LEU A 51 6.92 -10.02 -7.09
C LEU A 51 5.95 -10.76 -8.03
N ILE A 52 4.82 -10.12 -8.39
CA ILE A 52 3.83 -10.71 -9.31
C ILE A 52 4.38 -10.74 -10.74
N PHE A 53 5.00 -9.65 -11.20
CA PHE A 53 5.45 -9.50 -12.58
C PHE A 53 6.83 -10.14 -12.83
N ARG A 54 7.62 -10.40 -11.78
CA ARG A 54 8.90 -11.13 -11.86
C ARG A 54 8.77 -12.60 -12.27
N LYS A 55 7.56 -13.15 -12.28
CA LYS A 55 7.26 -14.53 -12.67
C LYS A 55 6.22 -14.54 -13.78
N GLU A 56 6.21 -15.59 -14.60
CA GLU A 56 5.30 -15.74 -15.74
C GLU A 56 3.82 -15.50 -15.39
N ILE A 57 3.20 -14.49 -16.00
CA ILE A 57 1.87 -14.03 -15.63
C ILE A 57 0.80 -14.96 -16.19
N SER A 58 -0.03 -15.55 -15.33
CA SER A 58 -1.18 -16.36 -15.75
C SER A 58 -2.41 -16.08 -14.90
N PHE A 59 -3.59 -16.13 -15.54
CA PHE A 59 -4.88 -15.87 -14.88
C PHE A 59 -5.06 -16.73 -13.62
N LYS A 60 -4.86 -18.05 -13.74
CA LYS A 60 -5.02 -19.00 -12.63
C LYS A 60 -4.14 -18.65 -11.44
N ARG A 61 -2.88 -18.24 -11.66
CA ARG A 61 -1.96 -17.89 -10.58
C ARG A 61 -2.37 -16.60 -9.89
N ILE A 62 -2.68 -15.55 -10.66
CA ILE A 62 -3.03 -14.24 -10.10
C ILE A 62 -4.36 -14.34 -9.34
N MET A 63 -5.35 -15.02 -9.90
CA MET A 63 -6.64 -15.25 -9.26
C MET A 63 -6.50 -16.07 -7.97
N LYS A 64 -5.63 -17.11 -7.96
CA LYS A 64 -5.32 -17.86 -6.73
C LYS A 64 -4.74 -16.95 -5.64
N ASN A 65 -3.87 -16.01 -6.00
CA ASN A 65 -3.34 -15.02 -5.06
C ASN A 65 -4.43 -14.07 -4.57
N ALA A 66 -5.30 -13.57 -5.47
CA ALA A 66 -6.42 -12.70 -5.08
C ALA A 66 -7.35 -13.39 -4.07
N ILE A 67 -7.75 -14.63 -4.35
CA ILE A 67 -8.58 -15.45 -3.44
C ILE A 67 -7.88 -15.66 -2.10
N ARG A 68 -6.57 -15.94 -2.11
CA ARG A 68 -5.79 -16.09 -0.86
C ARG A 68 -5.83 -14.82 -0.01
N ILE A 69 -5.61 -13.65 -0.62
CA ILE A 69 -5.64 -12.37 0.08
C ILE A 69 -7.06 -12.06 0.58
N MET A 70 -8.11 -12.34 -0.21
CA MET A 70 -9.50 -12.19 0.25
C MET A 70 -9.82 -13.08 1.46
N LYS A 71 -9.33 -14.33 1.49
CA LYS A 71 -9.49 -15.20 2.66
C LYS A 71 -8.80 -14.64 3.90
N ILE A 72 -7.60 -14.07 3.73
CA ILE A 72 -6.87 -13.42 4.82
C ILE A 72 -7.66 -12.19 5.31
N PHE A 73 -8.17 -11.36 4.40
CA PHE A 73 -9.02 -10.22 4.73
C PHE A 73 -10.26 -10.65 5.52
N LEU A 74 -11.01 -11.65 5.05
CA LEU A 74 -12.21 -12.14 5.76
C LEU A 74 -11.87 -12.69 7.15
N GLY A 75 -10.74 -13.39 7.29
CA GLY A 75 -10.27 -13.86 8.60
C GLY A 75 -9.90 -12.71 9.53
N ALA A 76 -9.18 -11.70 9.03
CA ALA A 76 -8.84 -10.50 9.81
C ALA A 76 -10.10 -9.73 10.21
N LEU A 77 -11.03 -9.53 9.28
CA LEU A 77 -12.32 -8.88 9.51
C LEU A 77 -13.05 -9.57 10.66
N LEU A 78 -13.20 -10.90 10.62
CA LEU A 78 -13.82 -11.67 11.70
C LEU A 78 -13.16 -11.44 13.06
N ILE A 79 -11.82 -11.39 13.11
CA ILE A 79 -11.08 -11.09 14.35
C ILE A 79 -11.44 -9.70 14.89
N PHE A 80 -11.53 -8.69 14.02
CA PHE A 80 -11.93 -7.33 14.45
C PHE A 80 -13.40 -7.25 14.89
N TYR A 81 -14.32 -7.98 14.25
CA TYR A 81 -15.70 -8.08 14.72
C TYR A 81 -15.77 -8.70 16.13
N ILE A 82 -15.02 -9.78 16.37
CA ILE A 82 -14.95 -10.42 17.70
C ILE A 82 -14.33 -9.46 18.72
N TRP A 83 -13.24 -8.78 18.36
CA TRP A 83 -12.59 -7.81 19.23
C TRP A 83 -13.50 -6.64 19.60
N PHE A 84 -14.24 -6.10 18.62
CA PHE A 84 -15.22 -5.03 18.84
C PHE A 84 -16.30 -5.48 19.81
N TRP A 85 -16.84 -6.69 19.61
CA TRP A 85 -17.83 -7.28 20.49
C TRP A 85 -17.33 -7.44 21.92
N ILE A 86 -16.09 -7.91 22.11
CA ILE A 86 -15.48 -8.04 23.45
C ILE A 86 -15.29 -6.68 24.12
N ARG A 87 -14.88 -5.64 23.37
CA ARG A 87 -14.56 -4.32 23.92
C ARG A 87 -15.79 -3.46 24.24
N HIS A 88 -16.86 -3.62 23.45
CA HIS A 88 -18.05 -2.78 23.54
C HIS A 88 -19.29 -3.52 24.06
N GLU A 89 -19.19 -4.82 24.30
CA GLU A 89 -20.30 -5.70 24.71
C GLU A 89 -21.49 -5.73 23.71
N GLU A 90 -21.29 -5.20 22.51
CA GLU A 90 -22.30 -5.08 21.45
C GLU A 90 -21.78 -5.62 20.12
N LEU A 91 -22.67 -6.25 19.35
CA LEU A 91 -22.34 -6.68 17.99
C LEU A 91 -22.47 -5.51 17.03
N TYR A 92 -21.38 -5.16 16.34
CA TYR A 92 -21.46 -4.23 15.21
C TYR A 92 -22.16 -4.92 14.04
N ILE A 93 -23.24 -4.31 13.53
CA ILE A 93 -23.96 -4.77 12.34
C ILE A 93 -23.80 -3.68 11.27
N PRO A 94 -23.06 -3.93 10.18
CA PRO A 94 -22.85 -2.92 9.15
C PRO A 94 -24.17 -2.61 8.45
N ASN A 95 -24.48 -1.32 8.29
CA ASN A 95 -25.64 -0.92 7.51
C ASN A 95 -25.35 -1.02 6.00
N PHE A 96 -26.35 -0.79 5.16
CA PHE A 96 -26.20 -0.89 3.70
C PHE A 96 -25.12 0.06 3.13
N LYS A 97 -24.96 1.25 3.72
CA LYS A 97 -23.91 2.21 3.32
C LYS A 97 -22.53 1.66 3.66
N ASP A 98 -22.34 1.07 4.83
CA ASP A 98 -21.06 0.49 5.26
C ASP A 98 -20.66 -0.67 4.35
N ILE A 99 -21.62 -1.53 3.97
CA ILE A 99 -21.39 -2.61 2.99
C ILE A 99 -21.00 -2.03 1.63
N CYS A 100 -21.71 -1.00 1.14
CA CYS A 100 -21.38 -0.35 -0.12
C CYS A 100 -19.97 0.25 -0.11
N LEU A 101 -19.61 0.96 0.97
CA LEU A 101 -18.28 1.56 1.11
C LEU A 101 -17.18 0.49 1.19
N MET A 102 -17.42 -0.60 1.91
CA MET A 102 -16.50 -1.72 1.98
C MET A 102 -16.28 -2.34 0.59
N VAL A 103 -17.38 -2.67 -0.11
CA VAL A 103 -17.31 -3.37 -1.39
C VAL A 103 -16.75 -2.49 -2.51
N PHE A 104 -17.16 -1.23 -2.61
CA PHE A 104 -16.82 -0.38 -3.76
C PHE A 104 -15.68 0.60 -3.50
N ALA A 105 -15.52 1.07 -2.26
CA ALA A 105 -14.45 2.00 -1.89
C ALA A 105 -13.29 1.33 -1.15
N ASN A 106 -13.33 0.01 -0.95
CA ASN A 106 -12.39 -0.73 -0.11
C ASN A 106 -12.33 -0.23 1.34
N ASN A 107 -13.39 0.44 1.82
CA ASN A 107 -13.43 1.04 3.14
C ASN A 107 -14.25 0.20 4.11
N GLU A 108 -13.56 -0.63 4.89
CA GLU A 108 -14.23 -1.44 5.90
C GLU A 108 -14.47 -0.61 7.19
N PRO A 109 -15.64 -0.73 7.82
CA PRO A 109 -16.08 0.16 8.88
C PRO A 109 -15.38 0.00 10.25
N LEU A 110 -14.83 -1.18 10.57
CA LEU A 110 -14.30 -1.45 11.91
C LEU A 110 -12.81 -1.11 12.04
N SER A 111 -12.03 -1.46 11.04
CA SER A 111 -10.59 -1.39 11.03
C SER A 111 -10.12 -0.66 9.78
N GLY A 112 -9.99 0.66 9.92
CA GLY A 112 -9.63 1.56 8.83
C GLY A 112 -8.26 1.29 8.20
N HIS A 113 -7.45 0.36 8.74
CA HIS A 113 -6.19 -0.08 8.13
C HIS A 113 -6.36 -1.28 7.18
N LEU A 114 -7.39 -2.13 7.32
CA LEU A 114 -7.58 -3.36 6.51
C LEU A 114 -7.84 -3.12 5.02
N TRP A 115 -8.13 -1.88 4.63
CA TRP A 115 -8.36 -1.49 3.24
C TRP A 115 -7.27 -1.98 2.28
N TYR A 116 -6.01 -2.03 2.72
CA TYR A 116 -4.89 -2.44 1.86
C TYR A 116 -5.03 -3.89 1.39
N LEU A 117 -5.53 -4.82 2.23
CA LEU A 117 -5.74 -6.21 1.79
C LEU A 117 -6.81 -6.30 0.71
N MET A 118 -7.91 -5.59 0.90
CA MET A 118 -9.02 -5.61 -0.05
C MET A 118 -8.64 -4.89 -1.36
N ALA A 119 -7.99 -3.73 -1.27
CA ALA A 119 -7.44 -3.01 -2.41
C ALA A 119 -6.42 -3.86 -3.18
N TYR A 120 -5.54 -4.61 -2.48
CA TYR A 120 -4.59 -5.51 -3.10
C TYR A 120 -5.29 -6.67 -3.84
N ALA A 121 -6.26 -7.31 -3.20
CA ALA A 121 -7.02 -8.38 -3.82
C ALA A 121 -7.77 -7.92 -5.07
N TYR A 122 -8.39 -6.74 -5.02
CA TYR A 122 -9.11 -6.15 -6.15
C TYR A 122 -8.16 -5.80 -7.29
N ALA A 123 -7.00 -5.23 -7.01
CA ALA A 123 -5.96 -4.99 -8.01
C ALA A 123 -5.52 -6.29 -8.69
N LEU A 124 -5.34 -7.38 -7.92
CA LEU A 124 -5.04 -8.70 -8.48
C LEU A 124 -6.18 -9.23 -9.37
N ILE A 125 -7.45 -9.02 -9.00
CA ILE A 125 -8.60 -9.40 -9.84
C ILE A 125 -8.55 -8.65 -11.17
N VAL A 126 -8.33 -7.33 -11.16
CA VAL A 126 -8.21 -6.52 -12.38
C VAL A 126 -7.05 -7.00 -13.25
N ILE A 127 -5.88 -7.25 -12.65
CA ILE A 127 -4.70 -7.78 -13.35
C ILE A 127 -5.00 -9.17 -13.94
N ALA A 128 -5.71 -10.04 -13.21
CA ALA A 128 -6.12 -11.35 -13.69
C ALA A 128 -7.06 -11.22 -14.89
N ILE A 129 -8.05 -10.33 -14.85
CA ILE A 129 -8.98 -10.07 -15.96
C ILE A 129 -8.21 -9.59 -17.20
N PHE A 130 -7.25 -8.66 -17.05
CA PHE A 130 -6.42 -8.23 -18.18
C PHE A 130 -5.53 -9.33 -18.73
N THR A 131 -5.02 -10.20 -17.86
CA THR A 131 -4.26 -11.38 -18.28
C THR A 131 -5.15 -12.31 -19.11
N LEU A 132 -6.36 -12.62 -18.62
CA LEU A 132 -7.32 -13.49 -19.31
C LEU A 132 -7.72 -12.94 -20.68
N LYS A 133 -7.92 -11.61 -20.78
CA LYS A 133 -8.32 -10.95 -22.02
C LYS A 133 -7.15 -10.65 -22.97
N GLY A 134 -5.91 -10.93 -22.60
CA GLY A 134 -4.73 -10.53 -23.38
C GLY A 134 -4.56 -9.01 -23.51
N LYS A 135 -5.02 -8.25 -22.51
CA LYS A 135 -5.09 -6.77 -22.51
C LYS A 135 -4.13 -6.13 -21.49
N MET A 136 -3.08 -6.85 -21.07
CA MET A 136 -2.11 -6.37 -20.07
C MET A 136 -1.45 -5.03 -20.43
N GLN A 137 -1.31 -4.73 -21.73
CA GLN A 137 -0.79 -3.45 -22.23
C GLN A 137 -1.59 -2.23 -21.76
N TYR A 138 -2.85 -2.40 -21.36
CA TYR A 138 -3.72 -1.32 -20.90
C TYR A 138 -3.58 -1.00 -19.41
N LEU A 139 -2.90 -1.86 -18.63
CA LEU A 139 -2.70 -1.63 -17.20
C LEU A 139 -1.99 -0.30 -16.91
N LYS A 140 -1.05 0.10 -17.79
CA LYS A 140 -0.34 1.39 -17.68
C LYS A 140 -1.28 2.59 -17.79
N TYR A 141 -2.30 2.52 -18.65
CA TYR A 141 -3.25 3.62 -18.81
C TYR A 141 -4.15 3.74 -17.59
N ILE A 142 -4.59 2.61 -17.02
CA ILE A 142 -5.38 2.63 -15.78
C ILE A 142 -4.56 3.14 -14.60
N ALA A 143 -3.29 2.74 -14.50
CA ALA A 143 -2.38 3.29 -13.49
C ALA A 143 -2.23 4.82 -13.62
N ILE A 144 -2.01 5.33 -14.84
CA ILE A 144 -1.87 6.77 -15.10
C ILE A 144 -3.18 7.50 -14.80
N ILE A 145 -4.31 7.01 -15.31
CA ILE A 145 -5.62 7.63 -15.09
C ILE A 145 -5.95 7.66 -13.60
N GLY A 146 -5.69 6.57 -12.87
CA GLY A 146 -5.87 6.50 -11.42
C GLY A 146 -5.07 7.58 -10.70
N LEU A 147 -3.77 7.72 -10.99
CA LEU A 147 -2.95 8.76 -10.37
C LEU A 147 -3.39 10.19 -10.73
N VAL A 148 -3.68 10.44 -12.01
CA VAL A 148 -4.13 11.77 -12.46
C VAL A 148 -5.42 12.16 -11.74
N LEU A 149 -6.40 11.27 -11.71
CA LEU A 149 -7.66 11.53 -11.01
C LEU A 149 -7.43 11.71 -9.51
N TYR A 150 -6.60 10.88 -8.88
CA TYR A 150 -6.25 11.03 -7.45
C TYR A 150 -5.72 12.44 -7.14
N PHE A 151 -4.74 12.93 -7.90
CA PHE A 151 -4.18 14.25 -7.67
C PHE A 151 -5.13 15.39 -8.05
N LEU A 152 -5.94 15.24 -9.09
CA LEU A 152 -6.96 16.24 -9.42
C LEU A 152 -7.99 16.39 -8.30
N PHE A 153 -8.40 15.28 -7.67
CA PHE A 153 -9.31 15.32 -6.54
C PHE A 153 -8.67 15.90 -5.28
N ASP A 154 -7.40 15.60 -5.01
CA ASP A 154 -6.68 16.17 -3.86
C ASP A 154 -6.49 17.68 -4.03
N ILE A 155 -6.08 18.14 -5.23
CA ILE A 155 -6.01 19.56 -5.59
C ILE A 155 -7.38 20.23 -5.41
N TRP A 156 -8.45 19.63 -5.97
CA TRP A 156 -9.80 20.17 -5.85
C TRP A 156 -10.23 20.33 -4.39
N HIS A 157 -9.94 19.36 -3.53
CA HIS A 157 -10.24 19.47 -2.10
C HIS A 157 -9.49 20.62 -1.42
N ILE A 158 -8.19 20.75 -1.68
CA ILE A 158 -7.35 21.81 -1.10
C ILE A 158 -7.90 23.20 -1.50
N TYR A 159 -8.23 23.39 -2.79
CA TYR A 159 -8.69 24.68 -3.30
C TYR A 159 -10.14 25.02 -2.92
N CYS A 160 -11.03 24.03 -2.90
CA CYS A 160 -12.45 24.24 -2.60
C CYS A 160 -12.77 24.16 -1.10
N ASN A 161 -11.77 23.91 -0.25
CA ASN A 161 -11.90 23.78 1.21
C ASN A 161 -13.07 22.86 1.62
N VAL A 162 -13.24 21.76 0.87
CA VAL A 162 -14.33 20.82 1.11
C VAL A 162 -14.05 20.14 2.45
N PRO A 163 -15.01 20.02 3.38
CA PRO A 163 -14.73 19.39 4.65
C PRO A 163 -14.27 17.93 4.48
N LYS A 164 -13.28 17.49 5.26
CA LYS A 164 -12.71 16.13 5.19
C LYS A 164 -13.72 14.99 5.37
N TYR A 165 -14.87 15.25 6.00
CA TYR A 165 -15.96 14.26 6.15
C TYR A 165 -16.90 14.21 4.93
N LEU A 166 -16.94 15.29 4.15
CA LEU A 166 -17.69 15.41 2.89
C LEU A 166 -16.90 14.83 1.72
N THR A 167 -15.58 14.89 1.81
CA THR A 167 -14.73 14.11 0.93
C THR A 167 -14.60 12.70 1.47
N LEU A 168 -14.90 11.74 0.62
CA LEU A 168 -14.60 10.35 0.90
C LEU A 168 -13.08 10.20 0.88
N VAL A 169 -12.38 10.58 1.96
CA VAL A 169 -10.99 10.18 2.24
C VAL A 169 -10.83 8.67 2.01
N TYR A 170 -11.88 7.95 2.35
CA TYR A 170 -12.10 6.53 2.12
C TYR A 170 -12.26 6.10 0.65
N CYS A 171 -12.66 6.99 -0.27
CA CYS A 171 -12.72 6.68 -1.70
C CYS A 171 -11.37 6.67 -2.39
N PHE A 172 -10.33 7.26 -1.78
CA PHE A 172 -9.01 7.30 -2.41
C PHE A 172 -8.10 6.14 -1.97
N ARG A 173 -8.39 5.54 -0.80
CA ARG A 173 -7.76 4.32 -0.27
C ARG A 173 -8.32 3.06 -0.95
N ASN A 174 -8.09 2.92 -2.26
CA ASN A 174 -8.67 1.80 -3.01
C ASN A 174 -7.74 1.21 -4.06
N PHE A 175 -8.23 0.13 -4.69
CA PHE A 175 -7.47 -0.58 -5.70
C PHE A 175 -7.11 0.26 -6.93
N PHE A 176 -7.96 1.21 -7.31
CA PHE A 176 -7.85 1.99 -8.54
C PHE A 176 -6.89 3.18 -8.38
N PHE A 177 -7.01 3.94 -7.30
CA PHE A 177 -6.19 5.12 -7.05
C PHE A 177 -4.83 4.80 -6.42
N THR A 178 -4.73 3.74 -5.62
CA THR A 178 -3.48 3.41 -4.91
C THR A 178 -2.87 2.10 -5.36
N ALA A 179 -3.60 0.98 -5.27
CA ALA A 179 -2.98 -0.34 -5.46
C ALA A 179 -2.47 -0.58 -6.89
N ILE A 180 -3.32 -0.39 -7.90
CA ILE A 180 -2.95 -0.59 -9.31
C ILE A 180 -1.79 0.31 -9.72
N PRO A 181 -1.83 1.65 -9.47
CA PRO A 181 -0.72 2.50 -9.84
C PRO A 181 0.60 2.11 -9.18
N MET A 182 0.60 1.85 -7.87
CA MET A 182 1.81 1.48 -7.14
C MET A 182 2.33 0.09 -7.55
N MET A 183 1.45 -0.88 -7.77
CA MET A 183 1.85 -2.19 -8.30
C MET A 183 2.41 -2.07 -9.73
N PHE A 184 1.83 -1.22 -10.57
CA PHE A 184 2.37 -0.96 -11.91
C PHE A 184 3.76 -0.33 -11.83
N ILE A 185 3.97 0.70 -11.01
CA ILE A 185 5.30 1.29 -10.76
C ILE A 185 6.31 0.21 -10.33
N GLY A 186 5.95 -0.63 -9.37
CA GLY A 186 6.79 -1.74 -8.91
C GLY A 186 7.13 -2.74 -10.02
N SER A 187 6.21 -3.01 -10.94
CA SER A 187 6.45 -3.90 -12.08
C SER A 187 7.52 -3.37 -13.05
N THR A 188 7.68 -2.04 -13.16
CA THR A 188 8.67 -1.44 -14.07
C THR A 188 10.13 -1.68 -13.65
N VAL A 189 10.35 -2.07 -12.40
CA VAL A 189 11.68 -2.34 -11.82
C VAL A 189 12.13 -3.78 -12.08
N VAL A 190 11.23 -4.69 -12.49
CA VAL A 190 11.54 -6.10 -12.75
C VAL A 190 12.67 -6.27 -13.76
N ASP A 191 12.61 -5.50 -14.85
CA ASP A 191 13.55 -5.59 -15.98
C ASP A 191 14.64 -4.50 -15.95
N ARG A 192 14.65 -3.63 -14.93
CA ARG A 192 15.59 -2.51 -14.83
C ARG A 192 16.62 -2.73 -13.73
N ASN A 193 17.82 -3.17 -14.12
CA ASN A 193 19.04 -3.05 -13.32
C ASN A 193 19.91 -1.93 -13.91
N SER A 194 19.73 -0.67 -13.48
CA SER A 194 20.67 0.36 -13.97
C SER A 194 20.83 1.62 -13.12
N ILE A 195 20.00 1.88 -12.11
CA ILE A 195 20.20 3.07 -11.28
C ILE A 195 21.30 2.77 -10.26
N ARG A 196 22.39 3.56 -10.31
CA ARG A 196 23.49 3.44 -9.34
C ARG A 196 22.96 3.66 -7.93
N THR A 197 23.35 2.80 -6.98
CA THR A 197 22.90 2.87 -5.57
C THR A 197 23.13 4.25 -4.94
N LYS A 198 24.24 4.92 -5.27
CA LYS A 198 24.52 6.29 -4.81
C LYS A 198 23.46 7.29 -5.30
N THR A 199 23.07 7.19 -6.57
CA THR A 199 22.01 8.02 -7.16
C THR A 199 20.67 7.76 -6.46
N ILE A 200 20.33 6.49 -6.20
CA ILE A 200 19.12 6.13 -5.45
C ILE A 200 19.13 6.76 -4.06
N ALA A 201 20.25 6.67 -3.33
CA ALA A 201 20.37 7.22 -1.98
C ALA A 201 20.22 8.75 -1.96
N VAL A 202 20.82 9.46 -2.93
CA VAL A 202 20.66 10.92 -3.06
C VAL A 202 19.20 11.30 -3.29
N TRP A 203 18.53 10.64 -4.23
CA TRP A 203 17.11 10.90 -4.50
C TRP A 203 16.22 10.50 -3.33
N LEU A 204 16.54 9.43 -2.61
CA LEU A 204 15.81 9.03 -1.41
C LEU A 204 15.85 10.12 -0.34
N ILE A 205 17.02 10.71 -0.10
CA ILE A 205 17.19 11.83 0.86
C ILE A 205 16.40 13.05 0.35
N PHE A 206 16.58 13.42 -0.92
CA PHE A 206 15.89 14.55 -1.52
C PHE A 206 14.37 14.44 -1.39
N PHE A 207 13.78 13.30 -1.79
CA PHE A 207 12.33 13.10 -1.72
C PHE A 207 11.82 12.92 -0.28
N SER A 208 12.65 12.49 0.66
CA SER A 208 12.29 12.51 2.09
C SER A 208 12.11 13.95 2.58
N ILE A 209 13.00 14.87 2.18
CA ILE A 209 12.89 16.29 2.50
C ILE A 209 11.66 16.89 1.80
N CYS A 210 11.44 16.61 0.51
CA CYS A 210 10.27 17.12 -0.21
C CYS A 210 8.94 16.64 0.41
N ALA A 211 8.83 15.35 0.77
CA ALA A 211 7.64 14.82 1.43
C ALA A 211 7.41 15.48 2.79
N TRP A 212 8.49 15.70 3.55
CA TRP A 212 8.41 16.42 4.82
C TRP A 212 7.93 17.87 4.63
N VAL A 213 8.47 18.60 3.66
CA VAL A 213 8.06 19.98 3.34
C VAL A 213 6.61 20.04 2.87
N GLU A 214 6.21 19.14 1.97
CA GLU A 214 4.84 19.08 1.44
C GLU A 214 3.83 18.90 2.57
N MET A 215 4.05 17.91 3.45
CA MET A 215 3.16 17.70 4.58
C MET A 215 3.12 18.92 5.51
N ASN A 216 4.28 19.49 5.86
CA ASN A 216 4.34 20.68 6.73
C ASN A 216 3.68 21.93 6.13
N SER A 217 3.66 22.06 4.80
CA SER A 217 3.08 23.22 4.11
C SER A 217 1.56 23.12 3.98
N PHE A 218 1.01 21.91 3.99
CA PHE A 218 -0.40 21.68 3.67
C PHE A 218 -1.17 20.85 4.72
N HIS A 219 -0.59 20.64 5.92
CA HIS A 219 -1.11 19.75 6.98
C HIS A 219 -2.62 19.88 7.26
N VAL A 220 -3.20 21.07 7.12
CA VAL A 220 -4.60 21.33 7.49
C VAL A 220 -5.60 20.81 6.43
N ASN A 221 -5.22 20.72 5.15
CA ASN A 221 -6.18 20.62 4.04
C ASN A 221 -6.03 19.39 3.12
N HIS A 222 -5.18 18.41 3.42
CA HIS A 222 -5.13 17.17 2.63
C HIS A 222 -6.13 16.11 3.09
N ILE A 223 -6.74 15.45 2.10
CA ILE A 223 -7.45 14.17 2.22
C ILE A 223 -6.46 13.01 2.11
N ALA A 224 -5.44 13.21 1.27
CA ALA A 224 -4.53 12.18 0.80
C ALA A 224 -3.67 11.57 1.91
N ASP A 225 -3.75 10.25 2.09
CA ASP A 225 -2.73 9.47 2.80
C ASP A 225 -1.40 9.39 2.03
N VAL A 226 -1.48 9.55 0.70
CA VAL A 226 -0.34 9.47 -0.21
C VAL A 226 -0.16 10.85 -0.84
N TYR A 227 0.81 11.60 -0.35
CA TYR A 227 1.17 12.91 -0.91
C TYR A 227 1.93 12.76 -2.22
N PHE A 228 2.09 13.85 -2.98
CA PHE A 228 2.76 13.79 -4.27
C PHE A 228 4.18 13.24 -4.14
N PHE A 229 4.96 13.73 -3.17
CA PHE A 229 6.33 13.26 -2.94
C PHE A 229 6.41 11.92 -2.18
N THR A 230 5.30 11.41 -1.64
CA THR A 230 5.27 10.07 -1.05
C THR A 230 5.50 9.00 -2.12
N ILE A 231 5.01 9.19 -3.34
CA ILE A 231 5.21 8.24 -4.45
C ILE A 231 6.69 8.09 -4.84
N PRO A 232 7.44 9.15 -5.20
CA PRO A 232 8.86 9.02 -5.51
C PRO A 232 9.68 8.57 -4.30
N LEU A 233 9.38 9.04 -3.08
CA LEU A 233 10.00 8.53 -1.85
C LEU A 233 9.88 6.99 -1.76
N SER A 234 8.65 6.48 -1.92
CA SER A 234 8.35 5.04 -1.90
C SER A 234 9.10 4.28 -3.00
N PHE A 235 9.20 4.86 -4.20
CA PHE A 235 9.90 4.28 -5.34
C PHE A 235 11.41 4.18 -5.11
N PHE A 236 12.05 5.23 -4.58
CA PHE A 236 13.50 5.21 -4.32
C PHE A 236 13.84 4.31 -3.13
N LEU A 237 12.99 4.26 -2.11
CA LEU A 237 13.13 3.30 -1.01
C LEU A 237 13.05 1.86 -1.52
N PHE A 238 12.02 1.55 -2.32
CA PHE A 238 11.87 0.25 -2.96
C PHE A 238 13.09 -0.09 -3.84
N SER A 239 13.49 0.82 -4.72
CA SER A 239 14.59 0.64 -5.65
C SER A 239 15.93 0.40 -4.94
N LEU A 240 16.15 1.02 -3.78
CA LEU A 240 17.35 0.79 -2.97
C LEU A 240 17.47 -0.69 -2.58
N PHE A 241 16.39 -1.29 -2.08
CA PHE A 241 16.40 -2.68 -1.64
C PHE A 241 16.33 -3.70 -2.78
N VAL A 242 15.83 -3.31 -3.96
CA VAL A 242 15.99 -4.14 -5.17
C VAL A 242 17.47 -4.19 -5.60
N ASN A 243 18.20 -3.07 -5.48
CA ASN A 243 19.60 -2.97 -5.89
C ASN A 243 20.57 -3.52 -4.83
N CYS A 244 20.24 -3.42 -3.55
CA CYS A 244 21.01 -4.05 -2.48
C CYS A 244 20.86 -5.57 -2.55
N LYS A 245 21.97 -6.32 -2.53
CA LYS A 245 21.94 -7.79 -2.50
C LYS A 245 22.40 -8.31 -1.13
N ILE A 246 21.45 -8.67 -0.28
CA ILE A 246 21.72 -9.42 0.94
C ILE A 246 21.91 -10.88 0.56
N ARG A 247 23.12 -11.43 0.80
CA ARG A 247 23.48 -12.80 0.40
C ARG A 247 23.00 -13.88 1.38
N LYS A 248 22.82 -13.54 2.66
CA LYS A 248 22.49 -14.50 3.72
C LYS A 248 21.27 -14.05 4.51
N PRO A 249 20.36 -14.96 4.90
CA PRO A 249 19.25 -14.63 5.77
C PRO A 249 19.76 -14.22 7.15
N ASN A 250 19.18 -13.17 7.70
CA ASN A 250 19.33 -12.76 9.11
C ASN A 250 17.95 -12.73 9.80
N ILE A 251 17.92 -12.44 11.10
CA ILE A 251 16.67 -12.40 11.89
C ILE A 251 15.65 -11.44 11.28
N LEU A 252 16.08 -10.25 10.86
CA LEU A 252 15.21 -9.24 10.26
C LEU A 252 14.62 -9.71 8.92
N THR A 253 15.39 -10.39 8.07
CA THR A 253 14.86 -10.95 6.81
C THR A 253 13.87 -12.10 7.05
N LYS A 254 14.08 -12.92 8.09
CA LYS A 254 13.11 -13.95 8.49
C LYS A 254 11.82 -13.32 9.02
N CYS A 255 11.93 -12.21 9.73
CA CYS A 255 10.79 -11.47 10.25
C CYS A 255 9.90 -10.97 9.11
N GLY A 256 10.47 -10.28 8.12
CA GLY A 256 9.68 -9.72 7.02
C GLY A 256 9.11 -10.75 6.06
N GLU A 257 9.72 -11.92 5.96
CA GLU A 257 9.13 -13.05 5.24
C GLU A 257 7.88 -13.59 5.95
N LYS A 258 8.01 -13.90 7.24
CA LYS A 258 7.01 -14.69 7.96
C LYS A 258 5.94 -13.82 8.61
N TYR A 259 6.31 -12.63 9.10
CA TYR A 259 5.52 -11.85 10.02
C TYR A 259 5.04 -10.51 9.48
N SER A 260 5.55 -9.99 8.36
CA SER A 260 5.15 -8.64 7.90
C SER A 260 3.64 -8.49 7.71
N LEU A 261 2.97 -9.53 7.18
CA LEU A 261 1.51 -9.55 7.03
C LEU A 261 0.79 -9.61 8.38
N TYR A 262 1.28 -10.44 9.30
CA TYR A 262 0.69 -10.56 10.64
C TYR A 262 0.88 -9.29 11.46
N ILE A 263 2.04 -8.64 11.37
CA ILE A 263 2.31 -7.34 12.02
C ILE A 263 1.31 -6.30 11.50
N TYR A 264 1.08 -6.29 10.18
CA TYR A 264 0.10 -5.39 9.58
C TYR A 264 -1.35 -5.67 10.02
N ILE A 265 -1.74 -6.95 10.19
CA ILE A 265 -3.10 -7.34 10.61
C ILE A 265 -3.34 -7.11 12.11
N TYR A 266 -2.35 -7.48 12.94
CA TYR A 266 -2.50 -7.53 14.41
C TYR A 266 -1.95 -6.31 15.12
N TYR A 267 -1.41 -5.33 14.40
CA TYR A 267 -1.16 -4.04 15.01
C TYR A 267 -2.51 -3.39 15.34
N ILE A 268 -2.91 -3.53 16.60
CA ILE A 268 -4.11 -2.92 17.13
C ILE A 268 -3.77 -1.45 17.40
N GLN A 269 -4.50 -0.55 16.77
CA GLN A 269 -4.60 0.84 17.23
C GLN A 269 -5.25 0.78 18.62
N LEU A 270 -4.43 0.90 19.67
CA LEU A 270 -4.89 0.95 21.06
C LEU A 270 -5.57 2.28 21.36
#